data_AF-A0A7K3HAC0-F1
#
_entry.id   AF-A0A7K3HAC0-F1
#
_cell.length_a   1.000
_cell.length_b   1.000
_cell.length_c   1.000
_cell.angle_alpha   90.00
_cell.angle_beta   90.00
_cell.angle_gamma   90.00
#
_symmetry.space_group_name_H-M   'P 1'
#
loop_
_entity.id
_entity.type
_entity.pdbx_description
1 polymer ?
#
loop_
_entity_poly.entity_id
_entity_poly.type
_entity_poly.pdbx_seq_one_letter_code
_entity_poly.pdbx_strand_id
1 'polypeptide(L)'
;MTSFDAAFTGGWIRRFAASVRATEPELTALDQRAGDGDFGVNLTTGLTTALRMLDEAAADGEPEDASAPLLTTATAFLDSVGGTSGPLFGLLFQRLACAVRDAGPGLTTSGLAAGTREGLAVIQRV
;
A
#
# COMPACT_ATOMS: atom_id res chain seq x y z
N MET A 1 -1.35 -14.12 20.32
CA MET A 1 -0.85 -13.02 19.47
C MET A 1 -1.92 -12.75 18.43
N THR A 2 -2.44 -11.54 18.32
CA THR A 2 -3.52 -11.23 17.35
C THR A 2 -2.94 -11.34 15.95
N SER A 3 -3.62 -12.11 15.09
CA SER A 3 -3.26 -12.36 13.70
C SER A 3 -4.48 -12.10 12.84
N PHE A 4 -4.31 -11.40 11.73
CA PHE A 4 -5.39 -11.09 10.79
C PHE A 4 -5.13 -11.75 9.43
N ASP A 5 -6.18 -12.04 8.69
CA ASP A 5 -6.12 -12.74 7.40
C ASP A 5 -6.01 -11.78 6.20
N ALA A 6 -6.01 -12.35 4.99
CA ALA A 6 -6.01 -11.60 3.74
C ALA A 6 -7.22 -10.67 3.61
N ALA A 7 -8.42 -11.13 4.00
CA ALA A 7 -9.65 -10.32 3.95
C ALA A 7 -9.54 -9.07 4.82
N PHE A 8 -9.02 -9.21 6.05
CA PHE A 8 -8.78 -8.06 6.93
C PHE A 8 -7.75 -7.09 6.32
N THR A 9 -6.65 -7.60 5.78
CA THR A 9 -5.60 -6.77 5.16
C THR A 9 -6.13 -6.02 3.93
N GLY A 10 -6.88 -6.71 3.05
CA GLY A 10 -7.55 -6.08 1.91
C GLY A 10 -8.55 -5.02 2.36
N GLY A 11 -9.31 -5.29 3.43
CA GLY A 11 -10.20 -4.31 4.06
C GLY A 11 -9.46 -3.09 4.62
N TRP A 12 -8.24 -3.26 5.13
CA TRP A 12 -7.39 -2.16 5.57
C TRP A 12 -6.94 -1.29 4.39
N ILE A 13 -6.50 -1.89 3.28
CA ILE A 13 -6.15 -1.16 2.05
C ILE A 13 -7.34 -0.35 1.52
N ARG A 14 -8.55 -0.93 1.52
CA ARG A 14 -9.79 -0.24 1.14
C ARG A 14 -10.09 0.97 2.00
N ARG A 15 -9.90 0.87 3.32
CA ARG A 15 -10.05 2.01 4.24
C ARG A 15 -8.99 3.08 4.01
N PHE A 16 -7.75 2.69 3.76
CA PHE A 16 -6.68 3.63 3.41
C PHE A 16 -6.98 4.39 2.11
N ALA A 17 -7.43 3.70 1.07
CA ALA A 17 -7.88 4.31 -0.18
C ALA A 17 -9.03 5.30 0.04
N ALA A 18 -10.02 4.94 0.88
CA ALA A 18 -11.12 5.85 1.22
C ALA A 18 -10.62 7.11 1.95
N SER A 19 -9.69 6.97 2.89
CA SER A 19 -9.07 8.11 3.57
C SER A 19 -8.32 9.03 2.60
N VAL A 20 -7.47 8.47 1.73
CA VAL A 20 -6.73 9.25 0.73
C VAL A 20 -7.68 9.99 -0.20
N ARG A 21 -8.71 9.33 -0.71
CA ARG A 21 -9.71 9.96 -1.60
C ARG A 21 -10.45 11.11 -0.91
N ALA A 22 -10.74 10.99 0.39
CA ALA A 22 -11.39 12.05 1.15
C ALA A 22 -10.47 13.27 1.36
N THR A 23 -9.16 13.06 1.43
CA THR A 23 -8.16 14.11 1.67
C THR A 23 -7.43 14.57 0.39
N GLU A 24 -7.73 13.99 -0.77
CA GLU A 24 -7.01 14.26 -2.03
C GLU A 24 -6.89 15.75 -2.35
N PRO A 25 -7.97 16.57 -2.28
CA PRO A 25 -7.86 17.99 -2.59
C PRO A 25 -6.94 18.75 -1.64
N GLU A 26 -6.90 18.35 -0.37
CA GLU A 26 -6.02 18.94 0.65
C GLU A 26 -4.56 18.55 0.38
N LEU A 27 -4.30 17.28 0.06
CA LEU A 27 -2.96 16.78 -0.26
C LEU A 27 -2.40 17.47 -1.51
N THR A 28 -3.22 17.61 -2.55
CA THR A 28 -2.88 18.35 -3.76
C THR A 28 -2.61 19.83 -3.46
N ALA A 29 -3.46 20.49 -2.66
CA ALA A 29 -3.24 21.89 -2.29
C ALA A 29 -1.98 22.11 -1.43
N LEU A 30 -1.64 21.17 -0.54
CA LEU A 30 -0.40 21.21 0.22
C LEU A 30 0.82 21.06 -0.68
N ASP A 31 0.76 20.14 -1.64
CA ASP A 31 1.85 19.89 -2.58
C ASP A 31 2.06 21.08 -3.53
N GLN A 32 1.00 21.75 -4.01
CA GLN A 32 1.12 22.99 -4.80
C GLN A 32 1.89 24.12 -4.09
N ARG A 33 1.95 24.11 -2.76
CA ARG A 33 2.70 25.12 -2.00
C ARG A 33 4.21 24.89 -2.03
N ALA A 34 4.67 23.68 -2.34
CA ALA A 34 6.07 23.27 -2.24
C ALA A 34 6.60 22.49 -3.46
N GLY A 35 5.72 22.08 -4.37
CA GLY A 35 5.95 21.17 -5.49
C GLY A 35 5.02 21.49 -6.66
N ASP A 36 4.73 20.49 -7.47
CA ASP A 36 3.93 20.62 -8.71
C ASP A 36 2.43 20.33 -8.52
N GLY A 37 2.03 19.85 -7.34
CA GLY A 37 0.62 19.68 -7.00
C GLY A 37 0.03 18.37 -7.52
N ASP A 38 0.85 17.35 -7.72
CA ASP A 38 0.40 16.06 -8.23
C ASP A 38 0.27 14.99 -7.12
N PHE A 39 0.72 15.26 -5.89
CA PHE A 39 0.81 14.25 -4.83
C PHE A 39 -0.52 13.57 -4.50
N GLY A 40 -1.60 14.33 -4.31
CA GLY A 40 -2.92 13.79 -4.00
C GLY A 40 -3.47 12.93 -5.14
N VAL A 41 -3.31 13.42 -6.38
CA VAL A 41 -3.72 12.72 -7.61
C VAL A 41 -2.94 11.42 -7.79
N ASN A 42 -1.62 11.44 -7.56
CA ASN A 42 -0.74 10.28 -7.65
C ASN A 42 -1.12 9.19 -6.64
N LEU A 43 -1.34 9.55 -5.37
CA LEU A 43 -1.80 8.59 -4.35
C LEU A 43 -3.16 7.98 -4.70
N THR A 44 -4.10 8.80 -5.17
CA THR A 44 -5.44 8.34 -5.56
C THR A 44 -5.38 7.40 -6.75
N THR A 45 -4.50 7.66 -7.73
CA THR A 45 -4.28 6.81 -8.91
C THR A 45 -3.74 5.44 -8.52
N GLY A 46 -2.70 5.40 -7.67
CA GLY A 46 -2.11 4.15 -7.19
C GLY A 46 -3.12 3.30 -6.42
N LEU A 47 -3.86 3.92 -5.50
CA LEU A 47 -4.86 3.22 -4.70
C LEU A 47 -6.07 2.77 -5.53
N THR A 48 -6.54 3.58 -6.48
CA THR A 48 -7.60 3.16 -7.41
C THR A 48 -7.17 1.93 -8.22
N THR A 49 -5.91 1.92 -8.69
CA THR A 49 -5.32 0.76 -9.39
C THR A 49 -5.25 -0.46 -8.47
N ALA A 50 -4.77 -0.29 -7.24
CA ALA A 50 -4.68 -1.36 -6.26
C ALA A 50 -6.06 -1.96 -5.95
N LEU A 51 -7.09 -1.12 -5.77
CA LEU A 51 -8.46 -1.59 -5.52
C LEU A 51 -9.00 -2.43 -6.67
N ARG A 52 -8.80 -1.98 -7.91
CA ARG A 52 -9.19 -2.75 -9.10
C ARG A 52 -8.51 -4.12 -9.11
N MET A 53 -7.20 -4.16 -8.87
CA MET A 53 -6.44 -5.42 -8.85
C MET A 53 -6.86 -6.34 -7.69
N LEU A 54 -7.25 -5.79 -6.54
CA LEU A 54 -7.79 -6.55 -5.42
C LEU A 54 -9.18 -7.12 -5.75
N ASP A 55 -10.03 -6.36 -6.44
CA ASP A 55 -11.36 -6.82 -6.88
C ASP A 55 -11.23 -7.95 -7.93
N GLU A 56 -10.29 -7.82 -8.87
CA GLU A 56 -9.96 -8.85 -9.85
C GLU A 56 -9.44 -10.12 -9.17
N ALA A 57 -8.49 -10.00 -8.24
CA ALA A 57 -7.96 -11.16 -7.51
C ALA A 57 -9.04 -11.86 -6.67
N ALA A 58 -9.93 -11.11 -6.03
CA ALA A 58 -11.03 -11.68 -5.24
C ALA A 58 -12.03 -12.46 -6.09
N ALA A 59 -12.15 -12.17 -7.40
CA ALA A 59 -12.98 -12.94 -8.31
C ALA A 59 -12.40 -14.34 -8.60
N ASP A 60 -11.08 -14.51 -8.48
CA ASP A 60 -10.36 -15.77 -8.69
C ASP A 60 -10.25 -16.61 -7.41
N GLY A 61 -10.51 -16.02 -6.23
CA GLY A 61 -10.51 -16.67 -4.93
C GLY A 61 -9.87 -15.81 -3.83
N GLU A 62 -10.12 -16.15 -2.57
CA GLU A 62 -9.50 -15.44 -1.45
C GLU A 62 -8.02 -15.84 -1.31
N PRO A 63 -7.08 -14.89 -1.15
CA PRO A 63 -5.67 -15.22 -0.99
C PRO A 63 -5.41 -16.05 0.28
N GLU A 64 -4.47 -16.99 0.19
CA GLU A 64 -4.11 -17.86 1.32
C GLU A 64 -3.33 -17.12 2.42
N ASP A 65 -2.61 -16.05 2.08
CA ASP A 65 -1.79 -15.30 3.03
C ASP A 65 -2.10 -13.79 3.06
N ALA A 66 -1.93 -13.21 4.24
CA ALA A 66 -2.23 -11.81 4.51
C ALA A 66 -1.25 -10.82 3.85
N SER A 67 -0.16 -11.29 3.22
CA SER A 67 0.76 -10.44 2.48
C SER A 67 0.26 -10.12 1.07
N ALA A 68 -0.62 -10.94 0.50
CA ALA A 68 -1.04 -10.80 -0.89
C ALA A 68 -1.67 -9.42 -1.18
N PRO A 69 -2.59 -8.87 -0.35
CA PRO A 69 -3.13 -7.53 -0.60
C PRO A 69 -2.09 -6.41 -0.53
N LEU A 70 -1.04 -6.58 0.28
CA LEU A 70 0.08 -5.63 0.38
C LEU A 70 0.93 -5.69 -0.88
N LEU A 71 1.20 -6.90 -1.38
CA LEU A 71 1.95 -7.09 -2.61
C LEU A 71 1.20 -6.52 -3.82
N THR A 72 -0.11 -6.77 -3.93
CA THR A 72 -0.96 -6.16 -4.96
C THR A 72 -0.89 -4.64 -4.93
N THR A 73 -0.94 -4.06 -3.73
CA THR A 73 -0.80 -2.61 -3.55
C THR A 73 0.58 -2.12 -3.96
N ALA A 74 1.64 -2.85 -3.60
CA ALA A 74 3.01 -2.53 -4.02
C ALA A 74 3.14 -2.48 -5.55
N THR A 75 2.65 -3.52 -6.23
CA THR A 75 2.65 -3.61 -7.70
C THR A 75 1.91 -2.44 -8.33
N ALA A 76 0.70 -2.13 -7.83
CA ALA A 76 -0.06 -0.98 -8.33
C ALA A 76 0.74 0.34 -8.25
N PHE A 77 1.38 0.62 -7.12
CA PHE A 77 2.19 1.84 -6.97
C PHE A 77 3.45 1.87 -7.83
N LEU A 78 4.12 0.73 -8.01
CA LEU A 78 5.32 0.63 -8.86
C LEU A 78 4.98 0.81 -10.35
N ASP A 79 3.80 0.34 -10.78
CA ASP A 79 3.44 0.27 -12.19
C ASP A 79 2.58 1.45 -12.67
N SER A 80 1.78 2.08 -11.80
CA SER A 80 0.76 3.06 -12.23
C SER A 80 0.93 4.48 -11.70
N VAL A 81 1.90 4.73 -10.80
CA VAL A 81 2.09 6.04 -10.19
C VAL A 81 3.40 6.66 -10.65
N GLY A 82 3.30 7.87 -11.21
CA GLY A 82 4.45 8.69 -11.61
C GLY A 82 5.09 9.44 -10.43
N GLY A 83 6.12 10.22 -10.74
CA GLY A 83 6.84 11.02 -9.75
C GLY A 83 7.60 10.19 -8.72
N THR A 84 7.98 10.82 -7.62
CA THR A 84 8.75 10.16 -6.54
C THR A 84 7.86 9.30 -5.64
N SER A 85 6.57 9.62 -5.52
CA SER A 85 5.65 8.91 -4.61
C SER A 85 5.42 7.45 -5.01
N GLY A 86 5.34 7.13 -6.31
CA GLY A 86 5.12 5.78 -6.81
C GLY A 86 6.15 4.77 -6.30
N PRO A 87 7.45 4.96 -6.61
CA PRO A 87 8.51 4.10 -6.10
C PRO A 87 8.57 4.02 -4.57
N LEU A 88 8.36 5.13 -3.86
CA LEU A 88 8.46 5.15 -2.39
C LEU A 88 7.34 4.33 -1.73
N PHE A 89 6.09 4.51 -2.14
CA PHE A 89 4.97 3.70 -1.62
C PHE A 89 5.05 2.25 -2.10
N GLY A 90 5.46 2.03 -3.35
CA GLY A 90 5.71 0.70 -3.89
C GLY A 90 6.72 -0.09 -3.05
N LEU A 91 7.88 0.52 -2.75
CA LEU A 91 8.91 -0.09 -1.90
C LEU A 91 8.42 -0.32 -0.46
N LEU A 92 7.66 0.61 0.12
CA LEU A 92 7.09 0.42 1.46
C LEU A 92 6.16 -0.79 1.52
N PHE A 93 5.17 -0.86 0.61
CA PHE A 93 4.22 -1.97 0.58
C PHE A 93 4.90 -3.30 0.23
N GLN A 94 5.93 -3.28 -0.63
CA GLN A 94 6.73 -4.47 -0.92
C GLN A 94 7.43 -5.01 0.33
N ARG A 95 8.03 -4.14 1.15
CA ARG A 95 8.70 -4.55 2.40
C ARG A 95 7.72 -5.01 3.46
N LEU A 96 6.55 -4.38 3.56
CA LEU A 96 5.46 -4.87 4.39
C LEU A 96 5.02 -6.28 3.96
N ALA A 97 4.82 -6.52 2.67
CA ALA A 97 4.43 -7.84 2.16
C ALA A 97 5.47 -8.92 2.49
N CYS A 98 6.76 -8.64 2.26
CA CYS A 98 7.83 -9.60 2.60
C CYS A 98 7.84 -9.94 4.09
N ALA A 99 7.87 -8.93 4.97
CA ALA A 99 7.93 -9.16 6.41
C ALA A 99 6.69 -9.88 6.97
N VAL A 100 5.50 -9.62 6.40
CA VAL A 100 4.26 -10.32 6.77
C VAL A 100 4.34 -11.78 6.35
N ARG A 101 4.75 -12.07 5.12
CA ARG A 101 4.91 -13.44 4.62
C ARG A 101 5.94 -14.24 5.42
N ASP A 102 7.07 -13.61 5.77
CA ASP A 102 8.13 -14.24 6.56
C ASP A 102 7.69 -14.55 8.01
N ALA A 103 6.73 -13.77 8.54
CA ALA A 103 6.16 -13.99 9.87
C ALA A 103 5.05 -15.06 9.91
N GLY A 104 4.59 -15.55 8.76
CA GLY A 104 3.56 -16.59 8.63
C GLY A 104 2.36 -16.16 7.75
N PRO A 105 1.28 -16.95 7.74
CA PRO A 105 0.14 -16.69 6.83
C PRO A 105 -0.70 -15.46 7.21
N GLY A 106 -0.51 -14.93 8.41
CA GLY A 106 -1.33 -13.85 8.96
C GLY A 106 -0.57 -12.55 9.20
N LEU A 107 -1.31 -11.44 9.14
CA LEU A 107 -0.84 -10.12 9.51
C LEU A 107 -0.74 -10.03 11.04
N THR A 108 0.48 -9.91 11.54
CA THR A 108 0.79 -9.76 12.96
C THR A 108 1.38 -8.37 13.24
N THR A 109 1.25 -7.90 14.48
CA THR A 109 1.89 -6.64 14.90
C THR A 109 3.41 -6.68 14.72
N SER A 110 4.06 -7.82 14.96
CA SER A 110 5.49 -7.99 14.74
C SER A 110 5.88 -7.94 13.27
N GLY A 111 5.09 -8.57 12.38
CA GLY A 111 5.30 -8.52 10.94
C GLY A 111 5.16 -7.10 10.39
N LEU A 112 4.12 -6.37 10.83
CA LEU A 112 3.95 -4.95 10.50
C LEU A 112 5.15 -4.10 10.98
N ALA A 113 5.56 -4.25 12.24
CA ALA A 113 6.66 -3.47 12.79
C ALA A 113 8.00 -3.74 12.07
N ALA A 114 8.25 -5.00 11.70
CA ALA A 114 9.43 -5.36 10.90
C ALA A 114 9.34 -4.75 9.49
N GLY A 115 8.22 -4.94 8.79
CA GLY A 115 8.03 -4.42 7.44
C GLY A 115 8.08 -2.89 7.35
N THR A 116 7.52 -2.17 8.32
CA THR A 116 7.65 -0.70 8.39
C THR A 116 9.09 -0.27 8.59
N ARG A 117 9.85 -0.96 9.47
CA ARG A 117 11.28 -0.65 9.68
C ARG A 117 12.10 -0.87 8.42
N GLU A 118 11.85 -1.98 7.73
CA GLU A 118 12.54 -2.31 6.48
C GLU A 118 12.15 -1.36 5.34
N GLY A 119 10.86 -1.04 5.21
CA GLY A 119 10.35 -0.06 4.24
C GLY A 119 10.99 1.31 4.43
N LEU A 120 11.04 1.80 5.67
CA LEU A 120 11.72 3.05 6.00
C LEU A 120 13.21 3.01 5.63
N ALA A 121 13.91 1.92 6.00
CA ALA A 121 15.33 1.77 5.71
C ALA A 121 15.64 1.73 4.20
N VAL A 122 14.71 1.23 3.38
CA VAL A 122 14.83 1.22 1.92
C VAL A 122 14.56 2.61 1.34
N ILE A 123 13.49 3.27 1.78
CA ILE A 123 13.15 4.64 1.35
C ILE A 123 14.31 5.61 1.61
N GLN A 124 14.97 5.49 2.78
CA GLN A 124 16.09 6.37 3.15
C GLN A 124 17.38 6.15 2.34
N ARG A 125 17.40 5.18 1.42
CA ARG A 125 18.55 4.91 0.53
C ARG A 125 18.30 5.31 -0.92
N VAL A 126 17.08 5.74 -1.26
CA VAL A 126 16.71 6.31 -2.56
C VAL A 126 17.11 7.78 -2.56
#